data_AF-A0A954APK8-F1
#
_entry.id   AF-A0A954APK8-F1
#
_cell.length_a   1.000
_cell.length_b   1.000
_cell.length_c   1.000
_cell.angle_alpha   90.00
_cell.angle_beta   90.00
_cell.angle_gamma   90.00
#
_symmetry.space_group_name_H-M   'P 1'
#
loop_
_entity.id
_entity.type
_entity.pdbx_description
1 polymer ?
#
loop_
_entity_poly.entity_id
_entity_poly.type
_entity_poly.pdbx_seq_one_letter_code
_entity_poly.pdbx_strand_id
1 'polypeptide(L)'
;MIHIRDLCSSMRLRTLVVLMLFGVSAYCQTKASVVYRGSSCRNEAGPIAPKCLASNEGNEFTAASLISNSRYYIRVQSAMDLSISGFALRTQVETTGPVVVRTYLVGADVLGAPDPNKILSRGSVNVKKKFDWYMAWLCPAVKVPANDIVYLAFDNPNPGILESTAKTGRDVVHYRQPLPSGGMNGPFTGKKWVYRVRCGAECPALVALTPPRYGNGQDFVIEVQNGTPMGYGATMFGFSDTNFGNYTLPIDLSSLVPSNNPNCQLQISIVQGNGHGIDPVGKSRIVIPIKNKGLIGTKFYVQTVMADPNTLQFVNTQYIEAIIGY
;
A
#
# COMPACT_ATOMS: atom_id res chain seq x y z
N MET A 1 34.47 -13.25 46.45
CA MET A 1 35.73 -14.00 46.21
C MET A 1 35.31 -15.40 45.81
N ILE A 2 35.23 -15.67 44.50
CA ILE A 2 34.65 -16.90 43.96
C ILE A 2 35.80 -17.86 43.65
N HIS A 3 35.73 -19.04 44.26
CA HIS A 3 36.57 -20.19 43.96
C HIS A 3 36.20 -20.78 42.60
N ILE A 4 37.18 -20.96 41.73
CA ILE A 4 37.15 -21.97 40.67
C ILE A 4 38.41 -22.82 40.85
N ARG A 5 38.21 -24.09 41.21
CA ARG A 5 39.24 -25.13 41.25
C ARG A 5 39.22 -25.91 39.93
N ASP A 6 40.42 -26.33 39.59
CA ASP A 6 40.86 -27.18 38.49
C ASP A 6 39.98 -28.39 38.14
N LEU A 7 39.97 -28.72 36.85
CA LEU A 7 40.16 -30.10 36.39
C LEU A 7 40.78 -30.10 34.98
N CYS A 8 42.08 -30.40 34.95
CA CYS A 8 42.87 -30.77 33.78
C CYS A 8 42.86 -32.30 33.60
N SER A 9 42.75 -32.78 32.36
CA SER A 9 43.48 -33.95 31.80
C SER A 9 43.10 -34.10 30.32
N SER A 10 43.93 -33.62 29.40
CA SER A 10 45.08 -34.30 28.76
C SER A 10 44.72 -35.00 27.45
N MET A 11 44.91 -34.30 26.32
CA MET A 11 45.36 -34.91 25.07
C MET A 11 46.47 -34.02 24.47
N ARG A 12 47.68 -34.59 24.40
CA ARG A 12 48.89 -34.02 23.78
C ARG A 12 48.76 -34.16 22.25
N LEU A 13 48.83 -33.06 21.49
CA LEU A 13 50.03 -32.39 20.97
C LEU A 13 50.64 -33.07 19.72
N ARG A 14 50.47 -32.45 18.54
CA ARG A 14 51.54 -32.21 17.54
C ARG A 14 51.28 -30.94 16.72
N THR A 15 52.16 -29.94 16.92
CA THR A 15 52.70 -28.95 15.97
C THR A 15 51.72 -27.91 15.36
N LEU A 16 51.59 -26.67 15.88
CA LEU A 16 52.51 -25.51 15.90
C LEU A 16 52.65 -24.76 14.56
N VAL A 17 51.86 -23.69 14.38
CA VAL A 17 52.34 -22.38 13.88
C VAL A 17 51.63 -21.28 14.68
N VAL A 18 52.45 -20.49 15.37
CA VAL A 18 52.12 -19.24 16.06
C VAL A 18 52.12 -18.12 15.01
N LEU A 19 51.09 -17.28 14.95
CA LEU A 19 51.22 -15.81 14.98
C LEU A 19 49.86 -15.10 14.76
N MET A 20 49.55 -14.23 15.73
CA MET A 20 48.93 -12.90 15.58
C MET A 20 47.45 -12.77 15.15
N LEU A 21 46.64 -12.35 16.13
CA LEU A 21 46.00 -11.02 16.12
C LEU A 21 45.45 -10.55 14.76
N PHE A 22 44.35 -11.15 14.34
CA PHE A 22 43.22 -10.42 13.77
C PHE A 22 41.97 -10.99 14.48
N GLY A 23 41.33 -10.29 15.41
CA GLY A 23 40.89 -8.92 15.21
C GLY A 23 39.86 -8.83 14.08
N VAL A 24 39.13 -9.92 13.80
CA VAL A 24 37.93 -9.87 12.95
C VAL A 24 36.74 -10.30 13.79
N SER A 25 36.44 -9.52 14.83
CA SER A 25 35.04 -9.13 14.98
C SER A 25 34.70 -8.43 13.67
N ALA A 26 34.19 -9.18 12.70
CA ALA A 26 33.41 -8.61 11.62
C ALA A 26 32.21 -7.98 12.32
N TYR A 27 32.41 -6.77 12.84
CA TYR A 27 31.39 -5.76 12.92
C TYR A 27 30.99 -5.57 11.45
N CYS A 28 30.11 -6.45 10.97
CA CYS A 28 29.26 -6.11 9.86
C CYS A 28 28.55 -4.85 10.34
N GLN A 29 29.08 -3.69 9.95
CA GLN A 29 28.34 -2.44 10.02
C GLN A 29 27.05 -2.74 9.26
N THR A 30 25.97 -2.96 10.01
CA THR A 30 24.64 -3.09 9.44
C THR A 30 24.38 -1.76 8.76
N LYS A 31 24.52 -1.74 7.43
CA LYS A 31 24.22 -0.55 6.65
C LYS A 31 22.76 -0.22 6.92
N ALA A 32 22.51 0.98 7.42
CA ALA A 32 21.16 1.46 7.60
C ALA A 32 20.42 1.36 6.26
N SER A 33 19.27 0.70 6.25
CA SER A 33 18.48 0.46 5.05
C SER A 33 17.01 0.76 5.34
N VAL A 34 16.30 1.23 4.32
CA VAL A 34 14.88 1.58 4.40
C VAL A 34 14.15 0.90 3.25
N VAL A 35 13.07 0.17 3.56
CA VAL A 35 12.17 -0.44 2.57
C VAL A 35 10.78 0.14 2.74
N TYR A 36 10.20 0.64 1.65
CA TYR A 36 8.87 1.23 1.63
C TYR A 36 7.83 0.19 1.25
N ARG A 37 6.73 0.13 2.00
CA ARG A 37 5.58 -0.73 1.69
C ARG A 37 4.30 0.00 2.10
N GLY A 38 3.31 0.09 1.21
CA GLY A 38 2.10 0.89 1.48
C GLY A 38 0.85 0.26 0.89
N SER A 39 -0.27 0.44 1.59
CA SER A 39 -1.62 0.15 1.12
C SER A 39 -2.53 1.28 1.57
N SER A 40 -3.25 1.92 0.65
CA SER A 40 -4.14 3.02 1.01
C SER A 40 -5.50 2.55 1.48
N CYS A 41 -5.97 3.22 2.53
CA CYS A 41 -7.23 3.01 3.21
C CYS A 41 -8.27 4.09 2.89
N ARG A 42 -7.97 4.99 1.93
CA ARG A 42 -8.75 6.22 1.74
C ARG A 42 -10.20 5.89 1.42
N ASN A 43 -11.09 6.27 2.34
CA ASN A 43 -12.52 6.27 2.08
C ASN A 43 -12.87 7.35 1.03
N GLU A 44 -14.01 7.16 0.37
CA GLU A 44 -14.49 7.90 -0.80
C GLU A 44 -14.67 9.42 -0.58
N ALA A 45 -14.60 9.90 0.67
CA ALA A 45 -15.03 11.24 1.09
C ALA A 45 -13.97 12.35 0.99
N GLY A 46 -12.84 12.15 0.32
CA GLY A 46 -11.84 13.21 0.10
C GLY A 46 -12.27 14.27 -0.93
N PRO A 47 -11.70 15.49 -0.90
CA PRO A 47 -11.95 16.50 -1.92
C PRO A 47 -11.73 15.92 -3.32
N ILE A 48 -12.65 16.25 -4.23
CA ILE A 48 -12.74 15.63 -5.55
C ILE A 48 -11.48 16.00 -6.36
N ALA A 49 -10.43 15.16 -6.31
CA ALA A 49 -9.30 15.25 -7.24
C ALA A 49 -9.83 15.31 -8.69
N PRO A 50 -9.28 16.14 -9.57
CA PRO A 50 -9.84 16.33 -10.91
C PRO A 50 -9.88 15.01 -11.68
N LYS A 51 -11.01 14.76 -12.32
CA LYS A 51 -11.19 13.64 -13.25
C LYS A 51 -10.41 13.97 -14.53
N CYS A 52 -9.49 13.10 -14.92
CA CYS A 52 -8.71 13.29 -16.15
C CYS A 52 -9.26 12.50 -17.33
N LEU A 53 -9.87 11.34 -17.08
CA LEU A 53 -10.55 10.54 -18.09
C LEU A 53 -11.86 9.98 -17.56
N ALA A 54 -12.80 9.77 -18.46
CA ALA A 54 -14.04 9.07 -18.18
C ALA A 54 -14.54 8.35 -19.43
N SER A 55 -15.33 7.31 -19.23
CA SER A 55 -16.08 6.68 -20.31
C SER A 55 -17.53 6.50 -19.89
N ASN A 56 -18.44 6.81 -20.82
CA ASN A 56 -19.88 6.57 -20.70
C ASN A 56 -20.54 7.16 -19.43
N GLU A 57 -19.96 8.24 -18.92
CA GLU A 57 -20.48 8.96 -17.76
C GLU A 57 -21.75 9.74 -18.14
N GLY A 58 -22.89 9.35 -17.57
CA GLY A 58 -24.19 10.00 -17.81
C GLY A 58 -25.19 9.13 -18.57
N ASN A 59 -24.76 7.99 -19.11
CA ASN A 59 -25.65 7.07 -19.81
C ASN A 59 -26.48 6.22 -18.83
N GLU A 60 -27.58 5.67 -19.33
CA GLU A 60 -28.43 4.75 -18.57
C GLU A 60 -27.71 3.42 -18.32
N PHE A 61 -27.84 2.87 -17.11
CA PHE A 61 -27.09 1.70 -16.68
C PHE A 61 -27.79 0.38 -16.96
N THR A 62 -26.98 -0.66 -17.14
CA THR A 62 -27.43 -2.04 -17.18
C THR A 62 -26.98 -2.73 -15.91
N ALA A 63 -27.92 -3.30 -15.17
CA ALA A 63 -27.65 -4.09 -13.97
C ALA A 63 -27.57 -5.57 -14.36
N ALA A 64 -26.40 -6.01 -14.84
CA ALA A 64 -26.11 -7.42 -15.10
C ALA A 64 -25.10 -7.95 -14.08
N SER A 65 -25.21 -9.22 -13.71
CA SER A 65 -24.23 -9.86 -12.84
C SER A 65 -22.91 -10.09 -13.59
N LEU A 66 -21.79 -9.72 -12.97
CA LEU A 66 -20.48 -10.15 -13.44
C LEU A 66 -20.24 -11.60 -13.03
N ILE A 67 -19.46 -12.33 -13.83
CA ILE A 67 -18.98 -13.65 -13.42
C ILE A 67 -18.13 -13.49 -12.16
N SER A 68 -18.52 -14.18 -11.10
CA SER A 68 -17.83 -14.20 -9.81
C SER A 68 -16.45 -14.86 -9.91
N ASN A 69 -15.62 -14.65 -8.89
CA ASN A 69 -14.25 -15.18 -8.79
C ASN A 69 -13.42 -14.90 -10.06
N SER A 70 -13.56 -13.69 -10.61
CA SER A 70 -12.87 -13.29 -11.83
C SER A 70 -12.28 -11.90 -11.65
N ARG A 71 -11.11 -11.66 -12.23
CA ARG A 71 -10.55 -10.32 -12.40
C ARG A 71 -10.93 -9.78 -13.75
N TYR A 72 -11.45 -8.56 -13.78
CA TYR A 72 -11.75 -7.82 -15.01
C TYR A 72 -10.67 -6.78 -15.26
N TYR A 73 -10.39 -6.50 -16.53
CA TYR A 73 -9.39 -5.53 -16.98
C TYR A 73 -10.02 -4.61 -18.01
N ILE A 74 -10.18 -3.33 -17.71
CA ILE A 74 -10.75 -2.33 -18.61
C ILE A 74 -9.60 -1.54 -19.25
N ARG A 75 -9.51 -1.57 -20.59
CA ARG A 75 -8.44 -0.87 -21.32
C ARG A 75 -8.62 0.64 -21.21
N VAL A 76 -7.53 1.34 -20.88
CA VAL A 76 -7.43 2.80 -20.87
C VAL A 76 -6.21 3.21 -21.68
N GLN A 77 -6.40 4.25 -22.50
CA GLN A 77 -5.35 4.88 -23.29
C GLN A 77 -5.69 6.36 -23.42
N SER A 78 -4.67 7.22 -23.27
CA SER A 78 -4.81 8.69 -23.26
C SER A 78 -3.94 9.30 -24.34
N ALA A 79 -4.36 10.40 -24.95
CA ALA A 79 -3.50 11.17 -25.87
C ALA A 79 -2.52 12.11 -25.14
N MET A 80 -2.63 12.22 -23.81
CA MET A 80 -1.80 13.06 -22.95
C MET A 80 -1.23 12.25 -21.79
N ASP A 81 -0.10 12.71 -21.25
CA ASP A 81 0.48 12.15 -20.03
C ASP A 81 -0.51 12.25 -18.87
N LEU A 82 -0.63 11.17 -18.11
CA LEU A 82 -1.49 11.08 -16.93
C LEU A 82 -0.67 10.80 -15.67
N SER A 83 -1.15 11.27 -14.53
CA SER A 83 -0.70 10.82 -13.21
C SER A 83 -1.89 10.19 -12.50
N ILE A 84 -2.11 8.90 -12.69
CA ILE A 84 -3.28 8.17 -12.22
C ILE A 84 -3.15 7.87 -10.72
N SER A 85 -4.04 8.44 -9.91
CA SER A 85 -4.08 8.25 -8.46
C SER A 85 -5.29 7.42 -7.98
N GLY A 86 -6.14 7.00 -8.90
CA GLY A 86 -7.30 6.16 -8.59
C GLY A 86 -8.24 6.00 -9.76
N PHE A 87 -9.25 5.16 -9.59
CA PHE A 87 -10.37 5.06 -10.51
C PHE A 87 -11.65 4.67 -9.79
N ALA A 88 -12.79 5.06 -10.36
CA ALA A 88 -14.10 4.68 -9.87
C ALA A 88 -14.89 3.90 -10.90
N LEU A 89 -15.67 2.96 -10.39
CA LEU A 89 -16.69 2.22 -11.11
C LEU A 89 -18.06 2.66 -10.60
N ARG A 90 -19.04 2.77 -11.49
CA ARG A 90 -20.43 3.00 -11.08
C ARG A 90 -21.16 1.67 -10.99
N THR A 91 -21.36 1.18 -9.78
CA THR A 91 -21.78 -0.21 -9.52
C THR A 91 -22.57 -0.29 -8.20
N GLN A 92 -22.92 -1.49 -7.77
CA GLN A 92 -23.43 -1.85 -6.45
C GLN A 92 -23.15 -3.34 -6.20
N VAL A 93 -23.21 -3.77 -4.94
CA VAL A 93 -23.22 -5.20 -4.60
C VAL A 93 -24.61 -5.82 -4.77
N GLU A 94 -24.65 -7.12 -5.07
CA GLU A 94 -25.92 -7.87 -5.14
C GLU A 94 -26.52 -8.11 -3.75
N THR A 95 -25.68 -8.19 -2.72
CA THR A 95 -26.07 -8.53 -1.35
C THR A 95 -26.42 -7.33 -0.49
N THR A 96 -26.89 -7.59 0.73
CA THR A 96 -27.19 -6.55 1.73
C THR A 96 -25.93 -5.97 2.38
N GLY A 97 -24.85 -6.76 2.51
CA GLY A 97 -23.59 -6.33 3.08
C GLY A 97 -22.64 -5.68 2.06
N PRO A 98 -21.75 -4.76 2.50
CA PRO A 98 -20.70 -4.23 1.66
C PRO A 98 -19.69 -5.32 1.28
N VAL A 99 -19.04 -5.16 0.12
CA VAL A 99 -18.02 -6.07 -0.38
C VAL A 99 -16.74 -5.29 -0.68
N VAL A 100 -15.62 -5.83 -0.20
CA VAL A 100 -14.28 -5.29 -0.48
C VAL A 100 -13.86 -5.76 -1.87
N VAL A 101 -13.69 -4.82 -2.79
CA VAL A 101 -13.20 -5.06 -4.14
C VAL A 101 -11.74 -4.65 -4.21
N ARG A 102 -10.85 -5.61 -4.46
CA ARG A 102 -9.43 -5.31 -4.72
C ARG A 102 -9.27 -4.74 -6.13
N THR A 103 -8.47 -3.70 -6.25
CA THR A 103 -8.25 -2.99 -7.51
C THR A 103 -6.77 -2.84 -7.82
N TYR A 104 -6.48 -2.68 -9.11
CA TYR A 104 -5.14 -2.67 -9.65
C TYR A 104 -5.07 -1.71 -10.84
N LEU A 105 -3.91 -1.08 -11.01
CA LEU A 105 -3.49 -0.54 -12.29
C LEU A 105 -2.47 -1.51 -12.88
N VAL A 106 -2.74 -2.00 -14.08
CA VAL A 106 -1.95 -3.06 -14.71
C VAL A 106 -1.39 -2.57 -16.03
N GLY A 107 -0.09 -2.80 -16.27
CA GLY A 107 0.54 -2.47 -17.53
C GLY A 107 0.16 -3.44 -18.64
N ALA A 108 0.22 -2.98 -19.88
CA ALA A 108 0.12 -3.87 -21.03
C ALA A 108 1.43 -4.66 -21.26
N ASP A 109 1.28 -5.85 -21.87
CA ASP A 109 2.35 -6.64 -22.46
C ASP A 109 2.74 -6.11 -23.86
N VAL A 110 3.66 -6.81 -24.52
CA VAL A 110 4.17 -6.45 -25.85
C VAL A 110 3.11 -6.55 -26.96
N LEU A 111 2.02 -7.29 -26.74
CA LEU A 111 0.90 -7.43 -27.67
C LEU A 111 -0.25 -6.44 -27.34
N GLY A 112 -0.07 -5.62 -26.31
CA GLY A 112 -1.07 -4.67 -25.84
C GLY A 112 -2.16 -5.30 -24.96
N ALA A 113 -2.07 -6.58 -24.58
CA ALA A 113 -2.98 -7.24 -23.64
C ALA A 113 -2.55 -6.95 -22.19
N PRO A 114 -3.43 -7.08 -21.18
CA PRO A 114 -3.04 -6.87 -19.79
C PRO A 114 -2.02 -7.94 -19.34
N ASP A 115 -0.93 -7.52 -18.70
CA ASP A 115 0.05 -8.42 -18.08
C ASP A 115 -0.22 -8.53 -16.55
N PRO A 116 -0.78 -9.65 -16.05
CA PRO A 116 -1.07 -9.83 -14.62
C PRO A 116 0.16 -9.73 -13.72
N ASN A 117 1.37 -9.91 -14.26
CA ASN A 117 2.62 -9.79 -13.51
C ASN A 117 3.14 -8.35 -13.45
N LYS A 118 2.63 -7.45 -14.29
CA LYS A 118 3.01 -6.03 -14.36
C LYS A 118 2.01 -5.14 -13.62
N ILE A 119 1.85 -5.38 -12.31
CA ILE A 119 1.01 -4.55 -11.45
C ILE A 119 1.76 -3.24 -11.12
N LEU A 120 1.25 -2.12 -11.61
CA LEU A 120 1.83 -0.78 -11.43
C LEU A 120 1.43 -0.16 -10.09
N SER A 121 0.19 -0.38 -9.66
CA SER A 121 -0.32 0.10 -8.36
C SER A 121 -1.51 -0.74 -7.90
N ARG A 122 -1.80 -0.70 -6.60
CA ARG A 122 -2.86 -1.48 -5.94
C ARG A 122 -3.76 -0.56 -5.13
N GLY A 123 -5.01 -0.98 -4.99
CA GLY A 123 -6.01 -0.31 -4.17
C GLY A 123 -7.12 -1.26 -3.75
N SER A 124 -8.11 -0.71 -3.06
CA SER A 124 -9.35 -1.39 -2.74
C SER A 124 -10.47 -0.38 -2.58
N VAL A 125 -11.71 -0.86 -2.74
CA VAL A 125 -12.91 -0.06 -2.47
C VAL A 125 -13.99 -0.93 -1.83
N ASN A 126 -14.75 -0.34 -0.91
CA ASN A 126 -15.89 -1.00 -0.27
C ASN A 126 -17.18 -0.63 -1.02
N VAL A 127 -17.64 -1.56 -1.85
CA VAL A 127 -18.86 -1.39 -2.64
C VAL A 127 -20.07 -1.73 -1.77
N LYS A 128 -21.09 -0.89 -1.78
CA LYS A 128 -22.33 -1.07 -1.01
C LYS A 128 -23.50 -1.39 -1.93
N LYS A 129 -24.67 -1.67 -1.34
CA LYS A 129 -25.92 -1.97 -2.08
C LYS A 129 -26.47 -0.77 -2.86
N LYS A 130 -26.10 0.45 -2.48
CA LYS A 130 -26.55 1.65 -3.20
C LYS A 130 -25.84 1.73 -4.55
N PHE A 131 -26.59 1.92 -5.62
CA PHE A 131 -26.01 2.23 -6.92
C PHE A 131 -25.33 3.60 -6.92
N ASP A 132 -24.00 3.62 -6.94
CA ASP A 132 -23.21 4.86 -6.84
C ASP A 132 -21.82 4.71 -7.48
N TRP A 133 -21.05 5.80 -7.48
CA TRP A 133 -19.64 5.82 -7.83
C TRP A 133 -18.78 5.36 -6.68
N TYR A 134 -18.15 4.19 -6.84
CA TYR A 134 -17.25 3.63 -5.85
C TYR A 134 -15.81 3.88 -6.26
N MET A 135 -15.08 4.66 -5.44
CA MET A 135 -13.71 5.09 -5.75
C MET A 135 -12.67 4.19 -5.12
N ALA A 136 -11.79 3.63 -5.93
CA ALA A 136 -10.57 3.01 -5.46
C ALA A 136 -9.37 3.94 -5.66
N TRP A 137 -8.69 4.25 -4.57
CA TRP A 137 -7.43 5.00 -4.59
C TRP A 137 -6.26 4.07 -4.85
N LEU A 138 -5.33 4.50 -5.70
CA LEU A 138 -4.15 3.76 -6.11
C LEU A 138 -2.91 4.47 -5.56
N CYS A 139 -2.13 3.76 -4.76
CA CYS A 139 -1.00 4.36 -4.03
C CYS A 139 0.25 3.49 -4.16
N PRO A 140 1.36 4.04 -4.70
CA PRO A 140 1.53 5.40 -5.20
C PRO A 140 0.70 5.70 -6.47
N ALA A 141 0.56 7.00 -6.79
CA ALA A 141 0.04 7.41 -8.09
C ALA A 141 1.03 7.02 -9.20
N VAL A 142 0.51 6.68 -10.37
CA VAL A 142 1.30 6.14 -11.49
C VAL A 142 1.31 7.12 -12.64
N LYS A 143 2.52 7.54 -13.04
CA LYS A 143 2.71 8.31 -14.27
C LYS A 143 2.58 7.38 -15.48
N VAL A 144 1.66 7.72 -16.38
CA VAL A 144 1.40 6.98 -17.62
C VAL A 144 1.63 7.94 -18.79
N PRO A 145 2.66 7.68 -19.63
CA PRO A 145 2.93 8.47 -20.82
C PRO A 145 1.74 8.53 -21.79
N ALA A 146 1.70 9.58 -22.60
CA ALA A 146 0.76 9.69 -23.71
C ALA A 146 0.85 8.46 -24.63
N ASN A 147 -0.31 7.96 -25.03
CA ASN A 147 -0.55 6.79 -25.88
C ASN A 147 -0.18 5.44 -25.27
N ASP A 148 0.36 5.36 -24.05
CA ASP A 148 0.54 4.07 -23.38
C ASP A 148 -0.80 3.42 -23.01
N ILE A 149 -0.83 2.09 -23.09
CA ILE A 149 -1.99 1.29 -22.70
C ILE A 149 -1.80 0.81 -21.27
N VAL A 150 -2.78 1.11 -20.43
CA VAL A 150 -2.91 0.57 -19.08
C VAL A 150 -4.30 0.00 -18.88
N TYR A 151 -4.45 -0.83 -17.85
CA TYR A 151 -5.70 -1.48 -17.52
C TYR A 151 -6.14 -1.14 -16.11
N LEU A 152 -7.37 -0.64 -15.98
CA LEU A 152 -8.06 -0.59 -14.69
C LEU A 152 -8.55 -2.00 -14.40
N ALA A 153 -8.02 -2.64 -13.38
CA ALA A 153 -8.39 -4.01 -13.05
C ALA A 153 -9.00 -4.12 -11.66
N PHE A 154 -9.94 -5.05 -11.51
CA PHE A 154 -10.61 -5.29 -10.25
C PHE A 154 -11.04 -6.74 -10.11
N ASP A 155 -10.96 -7.27 -8.89
CA ASP A 155 -11.47 -8.59 -8.55
C ASP A 155 -12.98 -8.51 -8.34
N ASN A 156 -13.74 -9.38 -8.99
CA ASN A 156 -15.15 -9.60 -8.68
C ASN A 156 -15.27 -10.83 -7.76
N PRO A 157 -15.51 -10.65 -6.45
CA PRO A 157 -15.61 -11.75 -5.49
C PRO A 157 -16.96 -12.50 -5.60
N ASN A 158 -17.21 -13.43 -4.67
CA ASN A 158 -18.50 -14.09 -4.48
C ASN A 158 -18.96 -13.88 -3.03
N PRO A 159 -20.06 -13.16 -2.75
CA PRO A 159 -20.93 -12.46 -3.69
C PRO A 159 -20.22 -11.31 -4.42
N GLY A 160 -20.62 -11.06 -5.67
CA GLY A 160 -19.96 -10.09 -6.55
C GLY A 160 -20.57 -8.70 -6.53
N ILE A 161 -19.95 -7.82 -7.33
CA ILE A 161 -20.53 -6.53 -7.73
C ILE A 161 -21.26 -6.69 -9.07
N LEU A 162 -22.24 -5.82 -9.29
CA LEU A 162 -22.89 -5.71 -10.59
C LEU A 162 -21.98 -5.07 -11.62
N GLU A 163 -22.24 -5.42 -12.88
CA GLU A 163 -21.54 -4.90 -14.01
C GLU A 163 -21.67 -3.39 -14.12
N SER A 164 -20.53 -2.71 -14.33
CA SER A 164 -20.47 -1.27 -14.49
C SER A 164 -20.56 -0.90 -15.97
N THR A 165 -21.67 -1.24 -16.63
CA THR A 165 -21.89 -0.91 -18.05
C THR A 165 -23.14 -0.08 -18.28
N ALA A 166 -23.09 0.72 -19.34
CA ALA A 166 -24.21 1.49 -19.83
C ALA A 166 -24.94 0.76 -20.96
N LYS A 167 -26.22 1.06 -21.15
CA LYS A 167 -27.03 0.62 -22.31
C LYS A 167 -26.53 1.27 -23.60
N THR A 168 -26.17 2.55 -23.52
CA THR A 168 -25.70 3.37 -24.65
C THR A 168 -24.29 3.92 -24.38
N GLY A 169 -23.60 4.37 -25.44
CA GLY A 169 -22.24 4.87 -25.36
C GLY A 169 -21.22 4.07 -26.17
N ARG A 170 -19.94 4.31 -25.90
CA ARG A 170 -18.81 3.73 -26.62
C ARG A 170 -18.43 2.38 -26.02
N ASP A 171 -18.21 1.40 -26.89
CA ASP A 171 -17.66 0.11 -26.48
C ASP A 171 -16.22 0.26 -25.99
N VAL A 172 -15.92 -0.40 -24.88
CA VAL A 172 -14.60 -0.37 -24.23
C VAL A 172 -14.02 -1.78 -24.27
N VAL A 173 -12.80 -1.89 -24.79
CA VAL A 173 -12.04 -3.13 -24.80
C VAL A 173 -11.81 -3.57 -23.36
N HIS A 174 -12.09 -4.83 -23.06
CA HIS A 174 -11.80 -5.40 -21.76
C HIS A 174 -11.40 -6.87 -21.86
N TYR A 175 -10.82 -7.37 -20.78
CA TYR A 175 -10.45 -8.77 -20.60
C TYR A 175 -11.00 -9.30 -19.28
N ARG A 176 -11.02 -10.62 -19.16
CA ARG A 176 -11.43 -11.33 -17.95
C ARG A 176 -10.48 -12.50 -17.66
N GLN A 177 -10.00 -12.58 -16.44
CA GLN A 177 -9.22 -13.71 -15.95
C GLN A 177 -9.97 -14.41 -14.81
N PRO A 178 -10.36 -15.69 -14.93
CA PRO A 178 -10.86 -16.46 -13.79
C PRO A 178 -9.77 -16.59 -12.71
N LEU A 179 -10.14 -16.45 -11.44
CA LEU A 179 -9.24 -16.57 -10.30
C LEU A 179 -9.40 -17.96 -9.63
N PRO A 180 -8.34 -18.52 -9.01
CA PRO A 180 -7.02 -17.92 -8.79
C PRO A 180 -6.01 -18.10 -9.93
N SER A 181 -6.24 -19.03 -10.86
CA SER A 181 -5.23 -19.49 -11.82
C SER A 181 -5.73 -19.63 -13.27
N GLY A 182 -6.80 -18.91 -13.62
CA GLY A 182 -7.34 -18.93 -14.98
C GLY A 182 -6.48 -18.17 -15.99
N GLY A 183 -6.59 -18.57 -17.27
CA GLY A 183 -6.02 -17.84 -18.39
C GLY A 183 -6.77 -16.53 -18.69
N MET A 184 -6.10 -15.62 -19.39
CA MET A 184 -6.71 -14.37 -19.84
C MET A 184 -7.72 -14.66 -20.97
N ASN A 185 -8.95 -14.14 -20.85
CA ASN A 185 -9.95 -14.18 -21.90
C ASN A 185 -10.17 -12.77 -22.47
N GLY A 186 -10.27 -12.67 -23.79
CA GLY A 186 -10.46 -11.41 -24.52
C GLY A 186 -9.50 -11.29 -25.71
N PRO A 187 -9.43 -10.13 -26.38
CA PRO A 187 -10.18 -8.91 -26.06
C PRO A 187 -11.68 -9.07 -26.32
N PHE A 188 -12.49 -8.59 -25.38
CA PHE A 188 -13.93 -8.44 -25.58
C PHE A 188 -14.24 -7.00 -25.97
N THR A 189 -15.05 -6.84 -27.02
CA THR A 189 -15.55 -5.55 -27.52
C THR A 189 -17.07 -5.66 -27.67
N GLY A 190 -17.82 -4.83 -26.94
CA GLY A 190 -19.30 -4.89 -26.92
C GLY A 190 -19.90 -4.44 -25.60
N LYS A 191 -19.07 -4.29 -24.56
CA LYS A 191 -19.45 -3.72 -23.27
C LYS A 191 -19.09 -2.24 -23.22
N LYS A 192 -20.05 -1.42 -22.79
CA LYS A 192 -19.91 0.03 -22.67
C LYS A 192 -19.57 0.38 -21.22
N TRP A 193 -18.36 0.02 -20.78
CA TRP A 193 -17.92 0.21 -19.41
C TRP A 193 -18.02 1.67 -18.97
N VAL A 194 -18.48 1.88 -17.75
CA VAL A 194 -18.68 3.18 -17.14
C VAL A 194 -17.69 3.38 -16.01
N TYR A 195 -16.70 4.22 -16.24
CA TYR A 195 -15.63 4.45 -15.28
C TYR A 195 -15.15 5.90 -15.30
N ARG A 196 -14.48 6.29 -14.22
CA ARG A 196 -13.76 7.56 -14.09
C ARG A 196 -12.34 7.28 -13.64
N VAL A 197 -11.37 7.90 -14.29
CA VAL A 197 -9.97 7.90 -13.85
C VAL A 197 -9.71 9.21 -13.10
N ARG A 198 -9.14 9.08 -11.90
CA ARG A 198 -8.65 10.22 -11.14
C ARG A 198 -7.18 10.43 -11.45
N CYS A 199 -6.83 11.67 -11.73
CA CYS A 199 -5.44 12.07 -11.81
C CYS A 199 -5.11 13.13 -10.79
N GLY A 200 -3.82 13.34 -10.57
CA GLY A 200 -3.32 14.38 -9.69
C GLY A 200 -2.97 13.81 -8.33
N ALA A 201 -3.49 14.44 -7.27
CA ALA A 201 -3.02 14.32 -5.89
C ALA A 201 -2.49 12.92 -5.57
N GLU A 202 -1.17 12.89 -5.36
CA GLU A 202 -0.46 11.70 -4.93
C GLU A 202 -1.03 11.25 -3.58
N CYS A 203 -1.09 9.95 -3.36
CA CYS A 203 -1.51 9.46 -2.06
C CYS A 203 -0.54 9.95 -1.00
N PRO A 204 -1.03 10.15 0.23
CA PRO A 204 -0.14 10.42 1.32
C PRO A 204 0.98 9.38 1.38
N ALA A 205 2.22 9.82 1.40
CA ALA A 205 3.41 8.97 1.35
C ALA A 205 4.26 9.17 2.61
N LEU A 206 4.88 8.11 3.10
CA LEU A 206 5.95 8.21 4.09
C LEU A 206 7.28 8.07 3.37
N VAL A 207 8.13 9.07 3.54
CA VAL A 207 9.48 9.11 2.97
C VAL A 207 10.47 9.25 4.11
N ALA A 208 11.44 8.36 4.21
CA ALA A 208 12.57 8.56 5.11
C ALA A 208 13.53 9.58 4.49
N LEU A 209 13.67 10.74 5.12
CA LEU A 209 14.61 11.79 4.69
C LEU A 209 16.04 11.51 5.16
N THR A 210 16.19 10.80 6.27
CA THR A 210 17.49 10.35 6.79
C THR A 210 17.43 8.86 7.10
N PRO A 211 18.55 8.13 7.00
CA PRO A 211 18.62 6.76 7.49
C PRO A 211 18.61 6.74 9.02
N PRO A 212 18.04 5.70 9.65
CA PRO A 212 18.10 5.57 11.11
C PRO A 212 19.50 5.14 11.56
N ARG A 213 20.25 6.06 12.18
CA ARG A 213 21.61 5.80 12.68
C ARG A 213 21.72 6.14 14.16
N TYR A 214 22.42 5.29 14.91
CA TYR A 214 22.79 5.56 16.29
C TYR A 214 24.07 6.40 16.37
N GLY A 215 24.14 7.36 17.30
CA GLY A 215 25.43 7.83 17.80
C GLY A 215 26.09 9.03 17.12
N ASN A 216 25.40 9.78 16.25
CA ASN A 216 25.96 10.98 15.59
C ASN A 216 25.12 12.25 15.79
N GLY A 217 24.21 12.27 16.76
CA GLY A 217 23.22 13.35 16.92
C GLY A 217 22.27 13.50 15.72
N GLN A 218 22.27 12.54 14.79
CA GLN A 218 21.38 12.51 13.64
C GLN A 218 20.07 11.85 14.04
N ASP A 219 18.97 12.59 13.91
CA ASP A 219 17.65 12.02 14.08
C ASP A 219 17.24 11.22 12.84
N PHE A 220 16.46 10.17 13.08
CA PHE A 220 15.72 9.52 12.01
C PHE A 220 14.51 10.39 11.66
N VAL A 221 14.53 10.96 10.46
CA VAL A 221 13.51 11.90 10.02
C VAL A 221 12.68 11.24 8.94
N ILE A 222 11.37 11.17 9.20
CA ILE A 222 10.36 10.72 8.26
C ILE A 222 9.53 11.92 7.88
N GLU A 223 9.20 12.04 6.61
CA GLU A 223 8.26 13.02 6.10
C GLU A 223 7.01 12.30 5.60
N VAL A 224 5.86 12.71 6.13
CA VAL A 224 4.59 12.54 5.44
C VAL A 224 4.58 13.54 4.29
N GLN A 225 4.39 13.04 3.07
CA GLN A 225 4.15 13.84 1.87
C GLN A 225 2.72 13.65 1.41
N ASN A 226 2.14 14.65 0.75
CA ASN A 226 0.80 14.59 0.16
C ASN A 226 -0.31 14.20 1.16
N GLY A 227 -0.13 14.52 2.45
CA GLY A 227 -1.18 14.45 3.46
C GLY A 227 -2.29 15.46 3.17
N THR A 228 -3.47 15.28 3.77
CA THR A 228 -4.53 16.29 3.69
C THR A 228 -4.02 17.59 4.32
N PRO A 229 -3.97 18.72 3.57
CA PRO A 229 -3.52 20.00 4.12
C PRO A 229 -4.27 20.36 5.39
N MET A 230 -3.55 20.86 6.40
CA MET A 230 -4.11 21.19 7.72
C MET A 230 -4.74 19.99 8.48
N GLY A 231 -4.46 18.76 8.04
CA GLY A 231 -4.92 17.55 8.72
C GLY A 231 -4.10 17.13 9.92
N TYR A 232 -4.49 16.01 10.51
CA TYR A 232 -3.77 15.41 11.64
C TYR A 232 -3.36 13.98 11.28
N GLY A 233 -2.21 13.56 11.77
CA GLY A 233 -1.75 12.19 11.65
C GLY A 233 -1.31 11.63 12.99
N ALA A 234 -1.37 10.31 13.11
CA ALA A 234 -0.77 9.55 14.18
C ALA A 234 0.24 8.58 13.58
N THR A 235 1.49 8.69 14.01
CA THR A 235 2.55 7.76 13.62
C THR A 235 2.79 6.80 14.77
N MET A 236 2.68 5.52 14.46
CA MET A 236 2.94 4.43 15.37
C MET A 236 4.28 3.78 15.00
N PHE A 237 5.03 3.42 16.03
CA PHE A 237 6.33 2.76 15.94
C PHE A 237 6.23 1.40 16.58
N GLY A 238 6.83 0.40 15.92
CA GLY A 238 6.76 -0.96 16.41
C GLY A 238 7.83 -1.86 15.84
N PHE A 239 7.82 -3.11 16.30
CA PHE A 239 8.67 -4.18 15.80
C PHE A 239 7.81 -5.20 15.03
N SER A 240 8.44 -6.04 14.20
CA SER A 240 7.73 -7.10 13.48
C SER A 240 7.29 -8.22 14.43
N ASP A 241 6.17 -8.83 14.05
CA ASP A 241 5.59 -10.08 14.54
C ASP A 241 6.58 -11.18 14.96
N THR A 242 7.65 -11.41 14.18
CA THR A 242 8.64 -12.47 14.45
C THR A 242 9.35 -12.37 15.80
N ASN A 243 9.36 -11.21 16.46
CA ASN A 243 10.06 -10.98 17.73
C ASN A 243 9.14 -10.94 18.98
N PHE A 244 7.81 -11.06 18.84
CA PHE A 244 6.87 -10.77 19.95
C PHE A 244 5.99 -11.94 20.44
N GLY A 245 6.25 -13.18 20.02
CA GLY A 245 5.53 -14.35 20.54
C GLY A 245 4.04 -14.40 20.14
N ASN A 246 3.15 -14.73 21.08
CA ASN A 246 1.73 -15.05 20.83
C ASN A 246 0.76 -13.86 20.73
N TYR A 247 1.24 -12.61 20.64
CA TYR A 247 0.33 -11.46 20.51
C TYR A 247 -0.25 -11.37 19.11
N THR A 248 -1.59 -11.29 19.01
CA THR A 248 -2.32 -11.20 17.74
C THR A 248 -2.12 -9.84 17.09
N LEU A 249 -1.15 -9.77 16.18
CA LEU A 249 -1.06 -8.73 15.16
C LEU A 249 -1.57 -9.29 13.83
N PRO A 250 -2.13 -8.46 12.94
CA PRO A 250 -2.27 -7.00 13.08
C PRO A 250 -3.47 -6.55 13.95
N ILE A 251 -3.37 -5.37 14.59
CA ILE A 251 -4.55 -4.74 15.25
C ILE A 251 -5.50 -4.28 14.15
N ASP A 252 -6.70 -4.83 14.16
CA ASP A 252 -7.72 -4.47 13.19
C ASP A 252 -8.26 -3.05 13.45
N LEU A 253 -7.94 -2.09 12.57
CA LEU A 253 -8.49 -0.74 12.64
C LEU A 253 -9.83 -0.64 11.91
N SER A 254 -10.39 -1.75 11.44
CA SER A 254 -11.68 -1.79 10.75
C SER A 254 -12.83 -1.17 11.56
N SER A 255 -12.77 -1.22 12.89
CA SER A 255 -13.77 -0.59 13.77
C SER A 255 -13.69 0.94 13.79
N LEU A 256 -12.53 1.51 13.45
CA LEU A 256 -12.30 2.95 13.41
C LEU A 256 -12.44 3.53 11.99
N VAL A 257 -12.59 2.66 10.99
CA VAL A 257 -12.91 3.04 9.62
C VAL A 257 -14.39 2.72 9.39
N PRO A 258 -15.22 3.62 8.82
CA PRO A 258 -16.64 3.38 8.56
C PRO A 258 -17.01 2.19 7.64
N SER A 259 -16.10 1.26 7.37
CA SER A 259 -16.34 0.04 6.61
C SER A 259 -15.22 -0.98 6.92
N ASN A 260 -15.57 -2.27 6.98
CA ASN A 260 -14.68 -3.41 7.21
C ASN A 260 -13.58 -3.53 6.12
N ASN A 261 -12.62 -2.60 6.10
CA ASN A 261 -11.55 -2.56 5.12
C ASN A 261 -10.37 -3.41 5.63
N PRO A 262 -10.13 -4.61 5.08
CA PRO A 262 -9.06 -5.51 5.52
C PRO A 262 -7.66 -4.92 5.31
N ASN A 263 -7.54 -3.83 4.53
CA ASN A 263 -6.27 -3.14 4.31
C ASN A 263 -5.95 -2.10 5.39
N CYS A 264 -6.87 -1.85 6.33
CA CYS A 264 -6.69 -0.91 7.44
C CYS A 264 -6.35 -1.65 8.72
N GLN A 265 -5.18 -2.25 8.69
CA GLN A 265 -4.67 -3.06 9.77
C GLN A 265 -3.36 -2.45 10.25
N LEU A 266 -3.20 -2.35 11.57
CA LEU A 266 -1.92 -1.97 12.14
C LEU A 266 -1.00 -3.20 12.11
N GLN A 267 0.00 -3.16 11.24
CA GLN A 267 0.92 -4.27 11.01
C GLN A 267 2.06 -4.34 12.05
N ILE A 268 1.99 -3.52 13.09
CA ILE A 268 3.09 -3.29 14.03
C ILE A 268 2.59 -3.33 15.48
N SER A 269 3.41 -3.86 16.40
CA SER A 269 3.15 -3.71 17.84
C SER A 269 3.37 -2.26 18.25
N ILE A 270 2.39 -1.55 18.80
CA ILE A 270 2.61 -0.16 19.23
C ILE A 270 3.57 -0.14 20.42
N VAL A 271 4.78 0.34 20.19
CA VAL A 271 5.75 0.69 21.24
C VAL A 271 5.60 2.16 21.61
N GLN A 272 5.34 3.00 20.61
CA GLN A 272 5.12 4.43 20.78
C GLN A 272 4.18 4.96 19.70
N GLY A 273 3.33 5.92 20.06
CA GLY A 273 2.50 6.68 19.12
C GLY A 273 2.78 8.18 19.26
N ASN A 274 2.97 8.88 18.14
CA ASN A 274 3.17 10.33 18.09
C ASN A 274 2.13 10.97 17.18
N GLY A 275 1.34 11.89 17.72
CA GLY A 275 0.49 12.79 16.93
C GLY A 275 1.33 13.84 16.21
N HIS A 276 0.94 14.22 14.99
CA HIS A 276 1.57 15.28 14.22
C HIS A 276 0.55 16.02 13.37
N GLY A 277 0.73 17.34 13.21
CA GLY A 277 -0.04 18.14 12.26
C GLY A 277 0.53 18.03 10.85
N ILE A 278 -0.35 18.04 9.85
CA ILE A 278 0.02 18.21 8.45
C ILE A 278 -0.03 19.71 8.13
N ASP A 279 1.04 20.23 7.54
CA ASP A 279 1.15 21.64 7.18
C ASP A 279 0.21 22.02 6.00
N PRO A 280 0.09 23.31 5.65
CA PRO A 280 -0.77 23.75 4.55
C PRO A 280 -0.38 23.21 3.16
N VAL A 281 0.83 22.68 2.99
CA VAL A 281 1.30 22.07 1.72
C VAL A 281 1.19 20.54 1.74
N GLY A 282 0.56 19.97 2.75
CA GLY A 282 0.34 18.53 2.84
C GLY A 282 1.56 17.74 3.34
N LYS A 283 2.46 18.38 4.08
CA LYS A 283 3.67 17.74 4.62
C LYS A 283 3.69 17.69 6.14
N SER A 284 4.37 16.71 6.70
CA SER A 284 4.66 16.68 8.13
C SER A 284 5.96 15.95 8.39
N ARG A 285 6.82 16.52 9.24
CA ARG A 285 8.09 15.91 9.61
C ARG A 285 7.96 15.26 10.97
N ILE A 286 8.29 13.99 11.03
CA ILE A 286 8.33 13.17 12.24
C ILE A 286 9.80 12.89 12.53
N VAL A 287 10.26 13.37 13.68
CA VAL A 287 11.66 13.30 14.09
C VAL A 287 11.77 12.28 15.22
N ILE A 288 12.58 11.24 15.02
CA ILE A 288 12.74 10.12 15.94
C ILE A 288 14.19 10.08 16.41
N PRO A 289 14.46 10.45 17.67
CA PRO A 289 15.81 10.43 18.20
C PRO A 289 16.23 8.99 18.54
N ILE A 290 17.31 8.49 17.92
CA ILE A 290 17.86 7.15 18.20
C ILE A 290 18.97 7.27 19.25
N LYS A 291 18.57 7.28 20.52
CA LYS A 291 19.49 7.48 21.66
C LYS A 291 20.02 6.19 22.30
N ASN A 292 19.43 5.03 22.00
CA ASN A 292 19.78 3.76 22.65
C ASN A 292 20.65 2.90 21.73
N LYS A 293 21.89 2.63 22.16
CA LYS A 293 22.87 1.77 21.45
C LYS A 293 22.38 0.35 21.25
N GLY A 294 21.54 -0.15 22.16
CA GLY A 294 20.96 -1.50 22.10
C GLY A 294 19.97 -1.70 20.95
N LEU A 295 19.61 -0.64 20.21
CA LEU A 295 18.73 -0.73 19.05
C LEU A 295 19.48 -0.96 17.72
N ILE A 296 20.81 -0.92 17.72
CA ILE A 296 21.62 -1.14 16.51
C ILE A 296 21.37 -2.56 15.98
N GLY A 297 21.14 -2.67 14.67
CA GLY A 297 20.80 -3.93 14.00
C GLY A 297 19.33 -4.34 14.13
N THR A 298 18.54 -3.66 14.98
CA THR A 298 17.12 -3.95 15.14
C THR A 298 16.31 -3.44 13.94
N LYS A 299 15.43 -4.30 13.43
CA LYS A 299 14.39 -3.93 12.45
C LYS A 299 13.20 -3.33 13.17
N PHE A 300 12.81 -2.12 12.78
CA PHE A 300 11.59 -1.50 13.27
C PHE A 300 10.73 -1.02 12.11
N TYR A 301 9.45 -0.85 12.42
CA TYR A 301 8.41 -0.50 11.48
C TYR A 301 7.77 0.79 11.94
N VAL A 302 7.54 1.68 10.98
CA VAL A 302 6.82 2.92 11.20
C VAL A 302 5.55 2.86 10.40
N GLN A 303 4.40 3.01 11.05
CA GLN A 303 3.12 3.09 10.37
C GLN A 303 2.45 4.42 10.69
N THR A 304 2.06 5.17 9.67
CA THR A 304 1.32 6.42 9.87
C THR A 304 -0.10 6.28 9.38
N VAL A 305 -1.02 6.74 10.21
CA VAL A 305 -2.42 6.89 9.88
C VAL A 305 -2.73 8.38 9.85
N MET A 306 -3.37 8.85 8.79
CA MET A 306 -3.80 10.24 8.67
C MET A 306 -5.30 10.34 8.75
N ALA A 307 -5.78 11.36 9.45
CA ALA A 307 -7.18 11.75 9.51
C ALA A 307 -7.40 13.04 8.73
N ASP A 308 -8.44 13.08 7.93
CA ASP A 308 -8.93 14.33 7.34
C ASP A 308 -9.64 15.14 8.45
N PRO A 309 -9.29 16.42 8.67
CA PRO A 309 -9.83 17.20 9.77
C PRO A 309 -11.34 17.49 9.61
N ASN A 310 -11.86 17.44 8.38
CA ASN A 310 -13.27 17.70 8.09
C ASN A 310 -14.14 16.45 8.23
N THR A 311 -13.57 15.27 8.02
CA THR A 311 -14.34 14.00 8.05
C THR A 311 -13.97 13.10 9.22
N LEU A 312 -12.84 13.35 9.88
CA LEU A 312 -12.22 12.51 10.92
C LEU A 312 -12.00 11.05 10.50
N GLN A 313 -11.98 10.78 9.20
CA GLN A 313 -11.78 9.44 8.66
C GLN A 313 -10.30 9.16 8.41
N PHE A 314 -9.87 7.93 8.66
CA PHE A 314 -8.54 7.48 8.29
C PHE A 314 -8.38 7.39 6.77
N VAL A 315 -7.36 8.05 6.26
CA VAL A 315 -7.16 8.33 4.83
C VAL A 315 -6.08 7.42 4.24
N ASN A 316 -5.12 6.95 5.03
CA ASN A 316 -4.04 6.10 4.52
C ASN A 316 -3.33 5.37 5.67
N THR A 317 -2.76 4.21 5.36
CA THR A 317 -1.79 3.50 6.19
C THR A 317 -0.56 3.21 5.36
N GLN A 318 0.52 3.93 5.61
CA GLN A 318 1.81 3.63 4.99
C GLN A 318 2.74 3.02 6.03
N TYR A 319 3.63 2.11 5.62
CA TYR A 319 4.68 1.67 6.50
C TYR A 319 6.08 1.67 5.89
N ILE A 320 7.05 1.92 6.76
CA ILE A 320 8.47 1.87 6.44
C ILE A 320 9.08 0.78 7.33
N GLU A 321 9.82 -0.14 6.72
CA GLU A 321 10.74 -1.05 7.42
C GLU A 321 12.13 -0.41 7.41
N ALA A 322 12.79 -0.32 8.57
CA ALA A 322 14.15 0.21 8.63
C ALA A 322 15.04 -0.56 9.62
N ILE A 323 16.34 -0.63 9.31
CA ILE A 323 17.39 -1.23 10.17
C ILE A 323 18.28 -0.11 10.71
N ILE A 324 18.45 -0.08 12.03
CA ILE A 324 19.28 0.93 12.68
C ILE A 324 20.77 0.62 12.46
N GLY A 325 21.48 1.55 11.84
CA GLY A 325 22.93 1.50 11.64
C GLY A 325 23.71 2.24 12.72
N TYR A 326 25.04 2.21 12.57
CA TYR A 326 25.98 3.14 13.20
C TYR A 326 25.99 4.51 12.49
#